data_AF-Q5IKK7-F1
#
_entry.id   AF-Q5IKK7-F1
#
_cell.length_a   1.000
_cell.length_b   1.000
_cell.length_c   1.000
_cell.angle_alpha   90.00
_cell.angle_beta   90.00
_cell.angle_gamma   90.00
#
_symmetry.space_group_name_H-M   'P 1'
#
loop_
_entity.id
_entity.type
_entity.pdbx_description
1 polymer ?
#
loop_
_entity_poly.entity_id
_entity_poly.type
_entity_poly.pdbx_seq_one_letter_code
_entity_poly.pdbx_strand_id
1 'polypeptide(L)'
;IVGLPSQAGFEFQCRNILGDKAAAVSMMSFETLPWACRIKEFGRKVEVLGTKSVLAASLIKGTAETVDPLSTLQKLHGAEPVFRLAKHFLEMLIMSYSFVHPAILYGRWGPWDGKPVSEAPLFYQGIDQATADMLTACSDECKAVGNAIMAACPGNDLSDVKDIYQWYLEYYHEDIQDDHDLYHAITTNKSYKGLVHPVKTVDGGVAPDFGNRYLTEDIPMGMIVFKGVAIAAGVPIPNN
;
A
#
# COMPACT_ATOMS: atom_id res chain seq x y z
N ILE A 1 -3.55 13.84 -15.22
CA ILE A 1 -3.98 12.42 -15.20
C ILE A 1 -3.83 11.95 -13.76
N VAL A 2 -4.86 11.31 -13.19
CA VAL A 2 -4.91 10.94 -11.77
C VAL A 2 -5.10 9.43 -11.64
N GLY A 3 -4.30 8.77 -10.79
CA GLY A 3 -4.53 7.37 -10.38
C GLY A 3 -5.03 7.32 -8.93
N LEU A 4 -6.19 6.69 -8.71
CA LEU A 4 -6.89 6.63 -7.41
C LEU A 4 -7.45 5.22 -7.12
N PRO A 5 -6.64 4.31 -6.54
CA PRO A 5 -5.21 4.44 -6.25
C PRO A 5 -4.37 4.26 -7.52
N SER A 6 -3.09 4.62 -7.45
CA SER A 6 -2.19 4.48 -8.60
C SER A 6 -1.51 3.12 -8.72
N GLN A 7 -1.28 2.44 -7.58
CA GLN A 7 -0.34 1.31 -7.49
C GLN A 7 1.08 1.71 -7.96
N ALA A 8 2.03 0.77 -7.96
CA ALA A 8 3.41 1.06 -8.33
C ALA A 8 3.58 1.05 -9.87
N GLY A 9 4.35 2.01 -10.39
CA GLY A 9 4.72 2.06 -11.80
C GLY A 9 3.72 2.76 -12.72
N PHE A 10 2.66 3.37 -12.16
CA PHE A 10 1.67 4.16 -12.88
C PHE A 10 2.30 5.22 -13.80
N GLU A 11 3.24 6.01 -13.28
CA GLU A 11 3.90 7.08 -14.04
C GLU A 11 4.82 6.52 -15.13
N PHE A 12 5.45 5.37 -14.89
CA PHE A 12 6.30 4.70 -15.88
C PHE A 12 5.46 4.21 -17.06
N GLN A 13 4.33 3.56 -16.78
CA GLN A 13 3.40 3.12 -17.81
C GLN A 13 2.83 4.32 -18.60
N CYS A 14 2.38 5.38 -17.91
CA CYS A 14 1.88 6.58 -18.56
C CYS A 14 2.91 7.19 -19.52
N ARG A 15 4.16 7.33 -19.08
CA ARG A 15 5.26 7.86 -19.92
C ARG A 15 5.51 6.98 -21.14
N ASN A 16 5.53 5.66 -20.98
CA ASN A 16 5.78 4.73 -22.08
C ASN A 16 4.69 4.80 -23.16
N ILE A 17 3.41 4.84 -22.76
CA ILE A 17 2.29 4.81 -23.70
C ILE A 17 2.07 6.18 -24.35
N LEU A 18 2.20 7.28 -23.59
CA LEU A 18 1.91 8.63 -24.09
C LEU A 18 3.07 9.29 -24.84
N GLY A 19 4.30 8.75 -24.72
CA GLY A 19 5.49 9.33 -25.34
C GLY A 19 5.71 10.79 -24.94
N ASP A 20 6.05 11.65 -25.90
CA ASP A 20 6.33 13.08 -25.68
C ASP A 20 5.18 13.83 -24.99
N LYS A 21 3.93 13.37 -25.16
CA LYS A 21 2.77 13.98 -24.53
C LYS A 21 2.82 13.91 -23.00
N ALA A 22 3.52 12.91 -22.45
CA ALA A 22 3.69 12.74 -21.00
C ALA A 22 4.43 13.92 -20.35
N ALA A 23 5.33 14.60 -21.08
CA ALA A 23 6.06 15.76 -20.55
C ALA A 23 5.17 17.02 -20.42
N ALA A 24 4.11 17.10 -21.22
CA ALA A 24 3.19 18.24 -21.17
C ALA A 24 2.15 18.11 -20.04
N VAL A 25 1.76 16.88 -19.67
CA VAL A 25 0.68 16.65 -18.70
C VAL A 25 1.22 16.46 -17.28
N SER A 26 0.41 16.86 -16.29
CA SER A 26 0.68 16.54 -14.88
C SER A 26 0.12 15.17 -14.50
N MET A 27 0.88 14.38 -13.74
CA MET A 27 0.49 13.07 -13.21
C MET A 27 0.39 13.14 -11.69
N MET A 28 -0.72 12.68 -11.12
CA MET A 28 -0.99 12.71 -9.68
C MET A 28 -1.37 11.32 -9.19
N SER A 29 -0.73 10.87 -8.11
CA SER A 29 -0.81 9.48 -7.66
C SER A 29 -1.19 9.40 -6.18
N PHE A 30 -2.33 8.77 -5.87
CA PHE A 30 -2.82 8.59 -4.51
C PHE A 30 -2.39 7.26 -3.88
N GLU A 31 -2.15 7.29 -2.56
CA GLU A 31 -1.66 6.14 -1.77
C GLU A 31 -2.66 4.98 -1.69
N THR A 32 -3.97 5.28 -1.63
CA THR A 32 -5.03 4.26 -1.53
C THR A 32 -6.40 4.85 -1.92
N LEU A 33 -7.46 4.04 -1.86
CA LEU A 33 -8.83 4.52 -2.05
C LEU A 33 -9.26 5.43 -0.87
N PRO A 34 -10.02 6.51 -1.12
CA PRO A 34 -10.54 7.38 -0.05
C PRO A 34 -11.58 6.72 0.86
N TRP A 35 -12.28 5.70 0.34
CA TRP A 35 -13.41 5.06 1.01
C TRP A 35 -13.26 3.54 1.07
N ALA A 36 -13.77 2.96 2.15
CA ALA A 36 -14.21 1.57 2.14
C ALA A 36 -15.65 1.54 1.62
N CYS A 37 -15.87 0.99 0.43
CA CYS A 37 -17.18 0.98 -0.21
C CYS A 37 -17.52 -0.36 -0.87
N ARG A 38 -18.81 -0.66 -0.99
CA ARG A 38 -19.30 -1.89 -1.64
C ARG A 38 -20.53 -1.62 -2.48
N ILE A 39 -20.59 -2.24 -3.66
CA ILE A 39 -21.77 -2.20 -4.53
C ILE A 39 -22.93 -2.90 -3.80
N LYS A 40 -24.11 -2.26 -3.80
CA LYS A 40 -25.37 -2.85 -3.34
C LYS A 40 -26.27 -3.25 -4.51
N GLU A 41 -26.24 -2.46 -5.57
CA GLU A 41 -26.96 -2.71 -6.81
C GLU A 41 -26.11 -2.22 -7.99
N PHE A 42 -25.76 -3.13 -8.89
CA PHE A 42 -24.87 -2.84 -10.02
C PHE A 42 -25.43 -1.68 -10.88
N GLY A 43 -24.59 -0.67 -11.14
CA GLY A 43 -24.94 0.50 -11.95
C GLY A 43 -25.91 1.49 -11.28
N ARG A 44 -26.35 1.27 -10.05
CA ARG A 44 -27.41 2.09 -9.41
C ARG A 44 -27.16 2.48 -7.96
N LYS A 45 -26.50 1.63 -7.15
CA LYS A 45 -26.31 1.90 -5.71
C LYS A 45 -24.99 1.36 -5.18
N VAL A 46 -24.25 2.22 -4.48
CA VAL A 46 -23.03 1.91 -3.72
C VAL A 46 -23.23 2.36 -2.27
N GLU A 47 -22.67 1.61 -1.33
CA GLU A 47 -22.64 1.94 0.10
C GLU A 47 -21.20 2.30 0.51
N VAL A 48 -21.04 3.43 1.18
CA VAL A 48 -19.77 3.85 1.81
C VAL A 48 -19.83 3.41 3.26
N LEU A 49 -18.93 2.52 3.65
CA LEU A 49 -18.82 1.96 5.00
C LEU A 49 -17.93 2.83 5.91
N GLY A 50 -17.01 3.58 5.31
CA GLY A 50 -16.13 4.51 6.00
C GLY A 50 -15.33 5.36 5.03
N THR A 51 -14.95 6.56 5.49
CA THR A 51 -14.13 7.53 4.76
C THR A 51 -12.87 7.78 5.59
N LYS A 52 -11.70 7.84 4.94
CA LYS A 52 -10.47 8.23 5.63
C LYS A 52 -10.54 9.71 6.04
N SER A 53 -9.89 10.08 7.15
CA SER A 53 -9.79 11.48 7.58
C SER A 53 -8.74 12.26 6.77
N VAL A 54 -7.63 11.61 6.40
CA VAL A 54 -6.53 12.19 5.61
C VAL A 54 -6.12 11.26 4.47
N LEU A 55 -5.61 11.83 3.38
CA LEU A 55 -5.07 11.06 2.25
C LEU A 55 -3.97 11.86 1.51
N ALA A 56 -2.85 11.21 1.23
CA ALA A 56 -1.72 11.80 0.52
C ALA A 56 -1.74 11.46 -0.98
N ALA A 57 -1.19 12.39 -1.78
CA ALA A 57 -0.93 12.18 -3.19
C ALA A 57 0.42 12.79 -3.61
N SER A 58 1.15 12.12 -4.49
CA SER A 58 2.31 12.72 -5.16
C SER A 58 1.90 13.43 -6.44
N LEU A 59 2.70 14.41 -6.90
CA LEU A 59 2.43 15.17 -8.11
C LEU A 59 3.71 15.37 -8.92
N ILE A 60 3.70 14.91 -10.18
CA ILE A 60 4.68 15.28 -11.19
C ILE A 60 4.03 16.35 -12.08
N LYS A 61 4.57 17.58 -12.06
CA LYS A 61 4.07 18.69 -12.88
C LYS A 61 4.61 18.60 -14.31
N GLY A 62 3.73 18.68 -15.29
CA GLY A 62 4.10 18.84 -16.69
C GLY A 62 4.37 20.30 -17.07
N THR A 63 4.74 20.53 -18.32
CA THR A 63 5.00 21.90 -18.84
C THR A 63 3.74 22.72 -19.09
N ALA A 64 2.59 22.08 -19.32
CA ALA A 64 1.34 22.79 -19.53
C ALA A 64 0.71 23.20 -18.20
N GLU A 65 0.18 24.42 -18.14
CA GLU A 65 -0.63 24.85 -17.00
C GLU A 65 -1.92 24.03 -16.93
N THR A 66 -2.27 23.61 -15.71
CA THR A 66 -3.51 22.91 -15.39
C THR A 66 -4.28 23.69 -14.34
N VAL A 67 -5.53 23.33 -14.10
CA VAL A 67 -6.21 23.71 -12.86
C VAL A 67 -5.38 23.29 -11.63
N ASP A 68 -5.59 23.95 -10.49
CA ASP A 68 -4.94 23.58 -9.24
C ASP A 68 -5.35 22.15 -8.83
N PRO A 69 -4.44 21.16 -8.82
CA PRO A 69 -4.83 19.76 -8.64
C PRO A 69 -5.45 19.48 -7.28
N LEU A 70 -4.86 20.05 -6.21
CA LEU A 70 -5.24 19.72 -4.85
C LEU A 70 -6.63 20.27 -4.49
N SER A 71 -6.87 21.55 -4.71
CA SER A 71 -8.18 22.16 -4.41
C SER A 71 -9.28 21.63 -5.31
N THR A 72 -8.98 21.33 -6.59
CA THR A 72 -9.96 20.73 -7.50
C THR A 72 -10.40 19.36 -7.00
N LEU A 73 -9.47 18.49 -6.62
CA LEU A 73 -9.82 17.17 -6.10
C LEU A 73 -10.51 17.25 -4.73
N GLN A 74 -10.07 18.14 -3.84
CA GLN A 74 -10.74 18.35 -2.55
C GLN A 74 -12.20 18.77 -2.75
N LYS A 75 -12.47 19.71 -3.65
CA LYS A 75 -13.82 20.17 -3.98
C LYS A 75 -14.73 19.05 -4.48
N LEU A 76 -14.18 18.11 -5.25
CA LEU A 76 -14.94 16.96 -5.76
C LEU A 76 -15.28 15.93 -4.68
N HIS A 77 -14.40 15.74 -3.70
CA HIS A 77 -14.59 14.75 -2.63
C HIS A 77 -15.37 15.29 -1.43
N GLY A 78 -15.38 16.61 -1.21
CA GLY A 78 -16.06 17.25 -0.10
C GLY A 78 -15.13 17.53 1.07
N ALA A 79 -15.66 17.40 2.30
CA ALA A 79 -14.92 17.74 3.51
C ALA A 79 -13.82 16.73 3.85
N GLU A 80 -14.04 15.45 3.57
CA GLU A 80 -13.12 14.35 3.90
C GLU A 80 -12.91 13.40 2.71
N PRO A 81 -11.72 12.79 2.60
CA PRO A 81 -10.51 13.07 3.38
C PRO A 81 -9.92 14.45 3.08
N VAL A 82 -9.15 14.99 4.02
CA VAL A 82 -8.30 16.16 3.76
C VAL A 82 -7.08 15.72 2.98
N PHE A 83 -6.92 16.24 1.76
CA PHE A 83 -5.82 15.89 0.88
C PHE A 83 -4.54 16.68 1.19
N ARG A 84 -3.40 15.99 1.14
CA ARG A 84 -2.05 16.60 1.20
C ARG A 84 -1.16 16.13 0.07
N LEU A 85 -0.17 16.94 -0.28
CA LEU A 85 0.87 16.54 -1.24
C LEU A 85 2.03 15.85 -0.51
N ALA A 86 2.43 14.69 -1.01
CA ALA A 86 3.70 14.05 -0.66
C ALA A 86 4.87 14.82 -1.30
N LYS A 87 6.08 14.66 -0.76
CA LYS A 87 7.26 15.43 -1.21
C LYS A 87 7.76 14.95 -2.57
N HIS A 88 7.67 13.64 -2.83
CA HIS A 88 8.19 13.06 -4.06
C HIS A 88 7.36 11.85 -4.55
N PHE A 89 7.37 11.56 -5.85
CA PHE A 89 6.59 10.44 -6.40
C PHE A 89 7.17 9.07 -6.05
N LEU A 90 8.51 8.96 -5.95
CA LEU A 90 9.15 7.72 -5.52
C LEU A 90 8.90 7.40 -4.03
N GLU A 91 8.64 8.41 -3.20
CA GLU A 91 8.21 8.21 -1.81
C GLU A 91 6.89 7.43 -1.80
N MET A 92 5.91 7.87 -2.58
CA MET A 92 4.61 7.21 -2.74
C MET A 92 4.73 5.77 -3.27
N LEU A 93 5.67 5.53 -4.20
CA LEU A 93 5.93 4.20 -4.75
C LEU A 93 6.48 3.24 -3.69
N ILE A 94 7.51 3.68 -2.94
CA ILE A 94 8.19 2.87 -1.92
C ILE A 94 7.26 2.62 -0.72
N MET A 95 6.51 3.65 -0.30
CA MET A 95 5.59 3.63 0.84
C MET A 95 4.26 2.92 0.55
N SER A 96 4.11 2.31 -0.63
CA SER A 96 2.96 1.44 -0.93
C SER A 96 2.94 0.18 -0.07
N TYR A 97 4.08 -0.19 0.55
CA TYR A 97 4.27 -1.37 1.39
C TYR A 97 3.70 -2.65 0.75
N SER A 98 4.00 -2.84 -0.55
CA SER A 98 3.45 -3.97 -1.34
C SER A 98 3.82 -5.35 -0.80
N PHE A 99 4.77 -5.44 0.14
CA PHE A 99 5.14 -6.67 0.83
C PHE A 99 4.16 -7.12 1.92
N VAL A 100 3.25 -6.26 2.41
CA VAL A 100 2.42 -6.54 3.60
C VAL A 100 1.52 -7.76 3.41
N HIS A 101 0.69 -7.80 2.37
CA HIS A 101 -0.20 -8.96 2.16
C HIS A 101 0.56 -10.24 1.83
N PRO A 102 1.58 -10.23 0.94
CA PRO A 102 2.44 -11.40 0.72
C PRO A 102 3.10 -11.92 2.00
N ALA A 103 3.62 -11.04 2.87
CA ALA A 103 4.27 -11.44 4.13
C ALA A 103 3.28 -12.08 5.11
N ILE A 104 2.08 -11.53 5.28
CA ILE A 104 1.03 -12.12 6.14
C ILE A 104 0.62 -13.51 5.62
N LEU A 105 0.40 -13.63 4.31
CA LEU A 105 0.06 -14.90 3.67
C LEU A 105 1.18 -15.93 3.86
N TYR A 106 2.44 -15.52 3.68
CA TYR A 106 3.60 -16.39 3.85
C TYR A 106 3.79 -16.80 5.31
N GLY A 107 3.65 -15.89 6.26
CA GLY A 107 3.74 -16.18 7.70
C GLY A 107 2.73 -17.24 8.14
N ARG A 108 1.50 -17.18 7.61
CA ARG A 108 0.45 -18.15 7.95
C ARG A 108 0.54 -19.46 7.18
N TRP A 109 0.82 -19.42 5.88
CA TRP A 109 0.66 -20.56 4.97
C TRP A 109 1.96 -21.06 4.33
N GLY A 110 3.09 -20.38 4.52
CA GLY A 110 4.41 -20.81 4.05
C GLY A 110 4.82 -22.20 4.56
N PRO A 111 4.70 -22.50 5.87
CA PRO A 111 5.00 -23.83 6.42
C PRO A 111 3.79 -24.78 6.44
N TRP A 112 2.75 -24.54 5.63
CA TRP A 112 1.52 -25.33 5.68
C TRP A 112 1.73 -26.77 5.20
N ASP A 113 1.26 -27.75 5.99
CA ASP A 113 1.42 -29.19 5.73
C ASP A 113 0.30 -29.77 4.84
N GLY A 114 -0.59 -28.93 4.33
CA GLY A 114 -1.72 -29.31 3.48
C GLY A 114 -2.98 -29.74 4.24
N LYS A 115 -2.97 -29.76 5.58
CA LYS A 115 -4.15 -30.15 6.37
C LYS A 115 -5.18 -29.01 6.47
N PRO A 116 -6.48 -29.33 6.41
CA PRO A 116 -7.53 -28.33 6.59
C PRO A 116 -7.54 -27.79 8.03
N VAL A 117 -8.03 -26.56 8.19
CA VAL A 117 -8.31 -25.94 9.49
C VAL A 117 -9.82 -25.84 9.72
N SER A 118 -10.25 -25.69 10.97
CA SER A 118 -11.68 -25.69 11.33
C SER A 118 -12.46 -24.47 10.83
N GLU A 119 -11.80 -23.31 10.78
CA GLU A 119 -12.41 -22.04 10.37
C GLU A 119 -11.36 -21.11 9.74
N ALA A 120 -11.83 -20.04 9.09
CA ALA A 120 -10.95 -19.05 8.48
C ALA A 120 -10.17 -18.29 9.57
N PRO A 121 -8.83 -18.39 9.65
CA PRO A 121 -8.06 -17.70 10.66
C PRO A 121 -8.08 -16.18 10.42
N LEU A 122 -7.95 -15.40 11.49
CA LEU A 122 -7.79 -13.95 11.42
C LEU A 122 -6.64 -13.57 10.46
N PHE A 123 -6.81 -12.47 9.74
CA PHE A 123 -5.83 -11.99 8.76
C PHE A 123 -4.74 -11.16 9.46
N TYR A 124 -4.96 -9.85 9.64
CA TYR A 124 -3.99 -8.96 10.29
C TYR A 124 -3.79 -9.31 11.77
N GLN A 125 -4.86 -9.58 12.50
CA GLN A 125 -4.79 -9.88 13.94
C GLN A 125 -4.29 -11.30 14.26
N GLY A 126 -4.03 -12.11 13.23
CA GLY A 126 -3.55 -13.49 13.36
C GLY A 126 -2.05 -13.67 13.06
N ILE A 127 -1.30 -12.58 12.87
CA ILE A 127 0.15 -12.67 12.66
C ILE A 127 0.87 -13.16 13.92
N ASP A 128 2.03 -13.79 13.72
CA ASP A 128 2.96 -14.13 14.80
C ASP A 128 4.15 -13.13 14.83
N GLN A 129 5.03 -13.29 15.83
CA GLN A 129 6.21 -12.43 15.98
C GLN A 129 7.14 -12.51 14.77
N ALA A 130 7.34 -13.70 14.20
CA ALA A 130 8.20 -13.88 13.03
C ALA A 130 7.69 -13.09 11.81
N THR A 131 6.37 -13.00 11.64
CA THR A 131 5.74 -12.18 10.60
C THR A 131 5.96 -10.68 10.87
N ALA A 132 5.85 -10.22 12.12
CA ALA A 132 6.13 -8.82 12.46
C ALA A 132 7.61 -8.44 12.23
N ASP A 133 8.53 -9.35 12.55
CA ASP A 133 9.97 -9.17 12.30
C ASP A 133 10.25 -9.11 10.79
N MET A 134 9.59 -9.95 9.98
CA MET A 134 9.67 -9.91 8.52
C MET A 134 9.17 -8.57 7.95
N LEU A 135 8.04 -8.06 8.44
CA LEU A 135 7.51 -6.75 8.02
C LEU A 135 8.49 -5.61 8.33
N THR A 136 9.15 -5.67 9.50
CA THR A 136 10.16 -4.70 9.91
C THR A 136 11.39 -4.77 9.00
N ALA A 137 11.88 -5.98 8.69
CA ALA A 137 13.01 -6.17 7.80
C ALA A 137 12.76 -5.62 6.38
N CYS A 138 11.57 -5.85 5.82
CA CYS A 138 11.16 -5.29 4.54
C CYS A 138 11.03 -3.75 4.58
N SER A 139 10.52 -3.19 5.70
CA SER A 139 10.44 -1.74 5.93
C SER A 139 11.84 -1.08 5.95
N ASP A 140 12.82 -1.71 6.60
CA ASP A 140 14.19 -1.21 6.63
C ASP A 140 14.84 -1.22 5.24
N GLU A 141 14.53 -2.22 4.41
CA GLU A 141 14.96 -2.28 3.01
C GLU A 141 14.35 -1.12 2.18
N CYS A 142 13.09 -0.75 2.41
CA CYS A 142 12.48 0.43 1.79
C CYS A 142 13.23 1.72 2.13
N LYS A 143 13.58 1.91 3.42
CA LYS A 143 14.38 3.07 3.87
C LYS A 143 15.78 3.06 3.27
N ALA A 144 16.42 1.91 3.18
CA ALA A 144 17.74 1.77 2.56
C ALA A 144 17.73 2.22 1.09
N VAL A 145 16.71 1.82 0.32
CA VAL A 145 16.52 2.26 -1.07
C VAL A 145 16.30 3.77 -1.15
N GLY A 146 15.41 4.34 -0.32
CA GLY A 146 15.18 5.79 -0.28
C GLY A 146 16.46 6.59 0.02
N ASN A 147 17.24 6.15 1.00
CA ASN A 147 18.53 6.76 1.37
C ASN A 147 19.56 6.70 0.24
N ALA A 148 19.68 5.56 -0.43
CA ALA A 148 20.60 5.40 -1.56
C ALA A 148 20.25 6.35 -2.72
N ILE A 149 18.97 6.52 -3.02
CA ILE A 149 18.50 7.45 -4.06
C ILE A 149 18.84 8.90 -3.69
N MET A 150 18.59 9.32 -2.44
CA MET A 150 18.94 10.67 -1.99
C MET A 150 20.44 10.93 -2.05
N ALA A 151 21.27 9.95 -1.68
CA ALA A 151 22.72 10.06 -1.74
C ALA A 151 23.25 10.17 -3.17
N ALA A 152 22.69 9.39 -4.10
CA ALA A 152 23.12 9.38 -5.50
C ALA A 152 22.60 10.60 -6.30
N CYS A 153 21.44 11.14 -5.95
CA CYS A 153 20.74 12.19 -6.70
C CYS A 153 20.34 13.36 -5.78
N PRO A 154 21.29 14.24 -5.38
CA PRO A 154 21.00 15.40 -4.54
C PRO A 154 19.88 16.29 -5.11
N GLY A 155 18.99 16.78 -4.23
CA GLY A 155 17.84 17.60 -4.61
C GLY A 155 16.52 16.84 -4.77
N ASN A 156 16.54 15.50 -4.70
CA ASN A 156 15.33 14.68 -4.59
C ASN A 156 15.06 14.38 -3.12
N ASP A 157 14.01 14.96 -2.55
CA ASP A 157 13.65 14.79 -1.13
C ASP A 157 12.78 13.54 -0.94
N LEU A 158 13.36 12.50 -0.33
CA LEU A 158 12.67 11.26 0.07
C LEU A 158 12.69 11.10 1.60
N SER A 159 12.86 12.19 2.35
CA SER A 159 12.97 12.14 3.82
C SER A 159 11.71 11.64 4.53
N ASP A 160 10.57 11.62 3.84
CA ASP A 160 9.29 11.11 4.35
C ASP A 160 9.07 9.62 4.02
N VAL A 161 10.07 8.91 3.48
CA VAL A 161 10.08 7.43 3.50
C VAL A 161 10.29 6.98 4.95
N LYS A 162 9.21 6.53 5.58
CA LYS A 162 9.16 6.18 7.01
C LYS A 162 9.27 4.68 7.22
N ASP A 163 9.45 4.34 8.48
CA ASP A 163 9.22 2.98 8.94
C ASP A 163 7.72 2.64 8.95
N ILE A 164 7.37 1.39 8.62
CA ILE A 164 5.99 0.91 8.65
C ILE A 164 5.33 1.08 10.03
N TYR A 165 6.08 0.92 11.11
CA TYR A 165 5.60 1.14 12.46
C TYR A 165 5.22 2.60 12.70
N GLN A 166 6.09 3.54 12.30
CA GLN A 166 5.77 4.97 12.38
C GLN A 166 4.53 5.31 11.55
N TRP A 167 4.39 4.71 10.36
CA TRP A 167 3.18 4.88 9.55
C TRP A 167 1.92 4.36 10.26
N TYR A 168 1.98 3.20 10.92
CA TYR A 168 0.86 2.68 11.71
C TYR A 168 0.46 3.65 12.83
N LEU A 169 1.42 4.19 13.57
CA LEU A 169 1.14 5.16 14.64
C LEU A 169 0.54 6.45 14.09
N GLU A 170 0.97 6.93 12.92
CA GLU A 170 0.43 8.17 12.34
C GLU A 170 -0.98 8.03 11.78
N TYR A 171 -1.32 6.87 11.19
CA TYR A 171 -2.57 6.67 10.46
C TYR A 171 -3.64 5.89 11.24
N TYR A 172 -3.25 5.12 12.26
CA TYR A 172 -4.14 4.29 13.07
C TYR A 172 -4.08 4.59 14.58
N HIS A 173 -3.53 5.74 15.01
CA HIS A 173 -3.42 6.07 16.44
C HIS A 173 -4.74 5.94 17.23
N GLU A 174 -5.90 6.22 16.62
CA GLU A 174 -7.19 6.12 17.30
C GLU A 174 -7.68 4.66 17.46
N ASP A 175 -7.19 3.75 16.63
CA ASP A 175 -7.64 2.37 16.55
C ASP A 175 -6.69 1.37 17.25
N ILE A 176 -5.43 1.73 17.48
CA ILE A 176 -4.45 0.89 18.16
C ILE A 176 -4.68 0.92 19.68
N GLN A 177 -4.68 -0.25 20.35
CA GLN A 177 -4.87 -0.35 21.80
C GLN A 177 -3.56 -0.45 22.57
N ASP A 178 -2.57 -1.17 22.03
CA ASP A 178 -1.23 -1.31 22.58
C ASP A 178 -0.23 -1.07 21.44
N ASP A 179 0.61 -0.05 21.61
CA ASP A 179 1.51 0.51 20.61
C ASP A 179 2.96 0.50 21.11
N HIS A 180 3.38 -0.52 21.88
CA HIS A 180 4.77 -0.59 22.30
C HIS A 180 5.71 -1.17 21.22
N ASP A 181 5.17 -1.92 20.25
CA ASP A 181 5.88 -2.42 19.07
C ASP A 181 4.93 -2.66 17.88
N LEU A 182 5.49 -3.02 16.72
CA LEU A 182 4.72 -3.27 15.49
C LEU A 182 3.77 -4.46 15.61
N TYR A 183 4.15 -5.52 16.34
CA TYR A 183 3.32 -6.70 16.52
C TYR A 183 2.04 -6.34 17.28
N HIS A 184 2.16 -5.63 18.40
CA HIS A 184 1.03 -5.17 19.20
C HIS A 184 0.21 -4.10 18.45
N ALA A 185 0.87 -3.19 17.74
CA ALA A 185 0.18 -2.20 16.92
C ALA A 185 -0.72 -2.84 15.87
N ILE A 186 -0.27 -3.91 15.18
CA ILE A 186 -1.08 -4.61 14.18
C ILE A 186 -2.17 -5.47 14.86
N THR A 187 -1.80 -6.29 15.83
CA THR A 187 -2.71 -7.30 16.43
C THR A 187 -3.81 -6.68 17.27
N THR A 188 -3.58 -5.49 17.82
CA THR A 188 -4.56 -4.79 18.67
C THR A 188 -5.32 -3.67 17.95
N ASN A 189 -5.09 -3.46 16.65
CA ASN A 189 -5.78 -2.46 15.85
C ASN A 189 -7.26 -2.84 15.65
N LYS A 190 -8.17 -1.99 16.15
CA LYS A 190 -9.63 -2.20 16.13
C LYS A 190 -10.21 -2.22 14.72
N SER A 191 -9.63 -1.49 13.77
CA SER A 191 -10.10 -1.42 12.39
C SER A 191 -9.99 -2.77 11.66
N TYR A 192 -9.16 -3.69 12.15
CA TYR A 192 -8.97 -5.04 11.58
C TYR A 192 -9.85 -6.13 12.19
N LYS A 193 -10.72 -5.78 13.13
CA LYS A 193 -11.55 -6.75 13.85
C LYS A 193 -12.43 -7.58 12.90
N GLY A 194 -12.26 -8.90 12.95
CA GLY A 194 -13.08 -9.85 12.19
C GLY A 194 -12.67 -10.05 10.73
N LEU A 195 -11.58 -9.42 10.28
CA LEU A 195 -11.01 -9.70 8.96
C LEU A 195 -10.28 -11.04 8.99
N VAL A 196 -10.65 -11.96 8.09
CA VAL A 196 -10.13 -13.34 8.03
C VAL A 196 -9.48 -13.62 6.67
N HIS A 197 -8.64 -14.65 6.64
CA HIS A 197 -8.04 -15.14 5.41
C HIS A 197 -9.08 -15.61 4.39
N PRO A 198 -8.82 -15.44 3.08
CA PRO A 198 -9.63 -16.05 2.04
C PRO A 198 -9.44 -17.58 2.09
N VAL A 199 -10.56 -18.30 2.22
CA VAL A 199 -10.57 -19.75 2.32
C VAL A 199 -11.64 -20.36 1.41
N LYS A 200 -11.45 -21.64 1.09
CA LYS A 200 -12.42 -22.49 0.39
C LYS A 200 -12.72 -23.73 1.22
N THR A 201 -13.95 -24.23 1.11
CA THR A 201 -14.35 -25.50 1.74
C THR A 201 -13.64 -26.67 1.09
N VAL A 202 -13.11 -27.58 1.92
CA VAL A 202 -12.48 -28.83 1.51
C VAL A 202 -12.96 -29.95 2.44
N ASP A 203 -12.61 -31.20 2.14
CA ASP A 203 -12.90 -32.30 3.06
C ASP A 203 -12.20 -32.06 4.41
N GLY A 204 -12.96 -32.21 5.51
CA GLY A 204 -12.44 -32.00 6.87
C GLY A 204 -12.22 -30.55 7.32
N GLY A 205 -12.64 -29.52 6.57
CA GLY A 205 -12.60 -28.13 7.03
C GLY A 205 -12.47 -27.09 5.91
N VAL A 206 -11.59 -26.10 6.11
CA VAL A 206 -11.26 -25.06 5.13
C VAL A 206 -9.76 -25.01 4.84
N ALA A 207 -9.42 -24.58 3.62
CA ALA A 207 -8.05 -24.42 3.14
C ALA A 207 -7.86 -23.03 2.51
N PRO A 208 -6.62 -22.49 2.44
CA PRO A 208 -6.38 -21.18 1.83
C PRO A 208 -6.83 -21.15 0.37
N ASP A 209 -7.51 -20.06 -0.01
CA ASP A 209 -7.86 -19.75 -1.38
C ASP A 209 -6.91 -18.70 -1.95
N PHE A 210 -6.00 -19.13 -2.83
CA PHE A 210 -5.03 -18.26 -3.50
C PHE A 210 -5.58 -17.56 -4.76
N GLY A 211 -6.81 -17.84 -5.18
CA GLY A 211 -7.46 -17.27 -6.36
C GLY A 211 -7.95 -15.82 -6.21
N ASN A 212 -7.23 -15.02 -5.40
CA ASN A 212 -7.61 -13.66 -5.04
C ASN A 212 -6.59 -12.62 -5.57
N ARG A 213 -6.85 -11.34 -5.27
CA ARG A 213 -6.03 -10.22 -5.76
C ARG A 213 -4.79 -9.91 -4.93
N TYR A 214 -4.63 -10.45 -3.73
CA TYR A 214 -3.47 -10.15 -2.87
C TYR A 214 -2.14 -10.46 -3.55
N LEU A 215 -2.04 -11.57 -4.27
CA LEU A 215 -0.80 -11.92 -4.98
C LEU A 215 -0.82 -11.48 -6.45
N THR A 216 -1.99 -11.53 -7.09
CA THR A 216 -2.10 -11.23 -8.53
C THR A 216 -2.04 -9.74 -8.87
N GLU A 217 -2.26 -8.85 -7.89
CA GLU A 217 -2.04 -7.40 -8.01
C GLU A 217 -0.73 -6.97 -7.32
N ASP A 218 -0.57 -7.24 -6.02
CA ASP A 218 0.50 -6.62 -5.21
C ASP A 218 1.92 -7.05 -5.62
N ILE A 219 2.07 -8.25 -6.21
CA ILE A 219 3.38 -8.68 -6.74
C ILE A 219 3.70 -7.96 -8.05
N PRO A 220 2.96 -8.16 -9.17
CA PRO A 220 3.37 -7.61 -10.46
C PRO A 220 3.20 -6.08 -10.53
N MET A 221 2.22 -5.50 -9.80
CA MET A 221 1.92 -4.06 -9.79
C MET A 221 2.44 -3.35 -8.53
N GLY A 222 3.35 -3.99 -7.78
CA GLY A 222 3.90 -3.49 -6.53
C GLY A 222 5.33 -3.93 -6.33
N MET A 223 5.53 -5.12 -5.75
CA MET A 223 6.85 -5.64 -5.36
C MET A 223 7.85 -5.71 -6.53
N ILE A 224 7.42 -6.13 -7.73
CA ILE A 224 8.30 -6.21 -8.90
C ILE A 224 8.79 -4.82 -9.35
N VAL A 225 7.94 -3.80 -9.24
CA VAL A 225 8.32 -2.42 -9.56
C VAL A 225 9.33 -1.91 -8.54
N PHE A 226 9.08 -2.13 -7.25
CA PHE A 226 10.03 -1.79 -6.18
C PHE A 226 11.38 -2.49 -6.38
N LYS A 227 11.38 -3.78 -6.76
CA LYS A 227 12.60 -4.53 -7.08
C LYS A 227 13.41 -3.87 -8.19
N GLY A 228 12.76 -3.39 -9.25
CA GLY A 228 13.41 -2.66 -10.33
C GLY A 228 14.08 -1.36 -9.84
N VAL A 229 13.40 -0.60 -8.98
CA VAL A 229 13.94 0.60 -8.35
C VAL A 229 15.15 0.28 -7.46
N ALA A 230 15.07 -0.78 -6.64
CA ALA A 230 16.17 -1.21 -5.77
C ALA A 230 17.41 -1.65 -6.57
N ILE A 231 17.23 -2.38 -7.67
CA ILE A 231 18.31 -2.76 -8.59
C ILE A 231 19.00 -1.50 -9.15
N ALA A 232 18.22 -0.51 -9.61
CA ALA A 232 18.77 0.74 -10.13
C ALA A 232 19.50 1.57 -9.07
N ALA A 233 19.04 1.50 -7.80
CA ALA A 233 19.70 2.13 -6.66
C ALA A 233 20.95 1.36 -6.16
N GLY A 234 21.20 0.14 -6.65
CA GLY A 234 22.31 -0.69 -6.20
C GLY A 234 22.15 -1.23 -4.78
N VAL A 235 20.92 -1.36 -4.29
CA VAL A 235 20.63 -1.79 -2.91
C VAL A 235 20.13 -3.23 -2.88
N PRO A 236 20.80 -4.15 -2.14
CA PRO A 236 20.28 -5.48 -1.94
C PRO A 236 19.05 -5.44 -1.01
N ILE A 237 18.02 -6.17 -1.39
CA ILE A 237 16.76 -6.31 -0.64
C ILE A 237 16.44 -7.80 -0.44
N PRO A 238 17.18 -8.52 0.43
CA PRO A 238 17.06 -9.97 0.59
C PRO A 238 15.74 -10.46 1.21
N ASN A 239 14.99 -9.61 1.92
CA ASN A 239 13.72 -9.99 2.53
C ASN A 239 12.51 -9.78 1.59
N ASN A 240 12.62 -8.87 0.62
CA ASN A 240 11.61 -8.59 -0.41
C ASN A 240 11.66 -9.53 -1.63
#